data_AF-A0A1E1VY29-F1
#
_entry.id   AF-A0A1E1VY29-F1
#
_cell.length_a   1.000
_cell.length_b   1.000
_cell.length_c   1.000
_cell.angle_alpha   90.00
_cell.angle_beta   90.00
_cell.angle_gamma   90.00
#
_symmetry.space_group_name_H-M   'P 1'
#
loop_
_entity.id
_entity.type
_entity.pdbx_description
1 polymer ?
#
loop_
_entity_poly.entity_id
_entity_poly.type
_entity_poly.pdbx_seq_one_letter_code
_entity_poly.pdbx_strand_id
1 'polypeptide(L)'
;ADAGAEAEKRETHAGAEISALVNYVQPVHFSSFENAEKKNRFYEMSSFDEKQATTLLKERPIEFVNYNKHQLSRVYPAGTRFDSSNFMPQVFWNAGCQLVALNYQTLDLAMQL
;
A
#
# COMPACT_ATOMS: atom_id res chain seq x y z
N ALA A 1 -12.16 21.79 -23.09
CA ALA A 1 -11.29 21.75 -21.90
C ALA A 1 -10.79 20.32 -21.81
N ASP A 2 -9.50 20.16 -22.08
CA ASP A 2 -8.81 18.88 -22.22
C ASP A 2 -8.84 18.13 -20.88
N ALA A 3 -9.48 16.95 -20.87
CA ALA A 3 -9.50 16.08 -19.71
C ALA A 3 -8.14 15.39 -19.65
N GLY A 4 -7.21 15.97 -18.89
CA GLY A 4 -5.89 15.42 -18.67
C GLY A 4 -5.99 13.97 -18.20
N ALA A 5 -5.58 13.03 -19.05
CA ALA A 5 -5.42 11.64 -18.69
C ALA A 5 -4.41 11.54 -17.54
N GLU A 6 -4.81 10.96 -16.42
CA GLU A 6 -3.88 10.58 -15.34
C GLU A 6 -2.85 9.62 -15.93
N ALA A 7 -1.60 10.08 -16.05
CA ALA A 7 -0.50 9.23 -16.47
C ALA A 7 -0.32 8.10 -15.45
N GLU A 8 -0.38 6.84 -15.92
CA GLU A 8 -0.02 5.68 -15.11
C GLU A 8 1.37 5.88 -14.49
N LYS A 9 1.45 5.93 -13.15
CA LYS A 9 2.72 5.90 -12.42
C LYS A 9 3.37 4.53 -12.64
N ARG A 10 4.18 4.41 -13.69
CA ARG A 10 4.87 3.17 -14.04
C ARG A 10 6.32 3.22 -13.57
N GLU A 11 6.66 2.36 -12.61
CA GLU A 11 8.06 2.12 -12.26
C GLU A 11 8.79 1.46 -13.45
N THR A 12 10.08 1.76 -13.59
CA THR A 12 10.93 1.12 -14.60
C THR A 12 11.16 -0.35 -14.27
N HIS A 13 11.49 -1.17 -15.27
CA HIS A 13 11.80 -2.57 -15.03
C HIS A 13 13.07 -2.69 -14.19
N ALA A 14 13.07 -3.59 -13.21
CA ALA A 14 14.23 -3.82 -12.36
C ALA A 14 15.38 -4.46 -13.15
N GLY A 15 16.58 -3.87 -13.02
CA GLY A 15 17.83 -4.50 -13.48
C GLY A 15 18.14 -5.77 -12.68
N ALA A 16 18.95 -6.66 -13.26
CA ALA A 16 19.30 -7.94 -12.64
C ALA A 16 19.99 -7.78 -11.28
N GLU A 17 20.83 -6.75 -11.15
CA GLU A 17 21.62 -6.44 -9.96
C GLU A 17 20.74 -6.06 -8.78
N ILE A 18 19.70 -5.25 -9.01
CA ILE A 18 18.75 -4.85 -7.97
C ILE A 18 17.79 -5.99 -7.65
N SER A 19 17.33 -6.72 -8.67
CA SER A 19 16.43 -7.88 -8.50
C SER A 19 17.07 -8.96 -7.61
N ALA A 20 18.38 -9.17 -7.73
CA ALA A 20 19.13 -10.12 -6.90
C ALA A 20 19.15 -9.78 -5.39
N LEU A 21 18.82 -8.54 -5.02
CA LEU A 21 18.78 -8.10 -3.62
C LEU A 21 17.40 -8.32 -2.97
N VAL A 22 16.36 -8.64 -3.74
CA VAL A 22 14.99 -8.80 -3.27
C VAL A 22 14.74 -10.24 -2.80
N ASN A 23 14.21 -10.41 -1.60
CA ASN A 23 13.87 -11.71 -1.02
C ASN A 23 12.47 -11.73 -0.39
N TYR A 24 12.33 -11.42 0.89
CA TYR A 24 11.12 -11.54 1.68
C TYR A 24 10.11 -10.40 1.49
N VAL A 25 10.53 -9.33 0.80
CA VAL A 25 9.70 -8.13 0.55
C VAL A 25 9.69 -7.88 -0.95
N GLN A 26 9.05 -8.78 -1.70
CA GLN A 26 8.94 -8.68 -3.14
C GLN A 26 7.67 -7.90 -3.51
N PRO A 27 7.79 -6.66 -4.03
CA PRO A 27 6.62 -5.89 -4.44
C PRO A 27 5.98 -6.52 -5.68
N VAL A 28 4.67 -6.71 -5.63
CA VAL A 28 3.86 -7.18 -6.77
C VAL A 28 2.64 -6.30 -6.96
N HIS A 29 2.11 -6.26 -8.18
CA HIS A 29 0.83 -5.61 -8.43
C HIS A 29 -0.29 -6.41 -7.75
N PHE A 30 -1.04 -5.77 -6.87
CA PHE A 30 -2.20 -6.37 -6.22
C PHE A 30 -3.35 -6.54 -7.22
N SER A 31 -3.79 -7.77 -7.44
CA SER A 31 -4.94 -8.06 -8.31
C SER A 31 -6.23 -8.28 -7.51
N SER A 32 -6.21 -9.17 -6.51
CA SER A 32 -7.34 -9.46 -5.61
C SER A 32 -6.85 -10.28 -4.41
N PHE A 33 -7.63 -10.31 -3.33
CA PHE A 33 -7.32 -11.11 -2.15
C PHE A 33 -7.33 -12.62 -2.46
N GLU A 34 -8.25 -13.08 -3.29
CA GLU A 34 -8.38 -14.49 -3.68
C GLU A 34 -7.17 -14.97 -4.50
N ASN A 35 -6.64 -14.12 -5.38
CA ASN A 35 -5.43 -14.45 -6.11
C ASN A 35 -4.20 -14.52 -5.19
N ALA A 36 -4.11 -13.58 -4.25
CA ALA A 36 -3.02 -13.55 -3.28
C ALA A 36 -3.04 -14.81 -2.38
N GLU A 37 -4.21 -15.17 -1.85
CA GLU A 37 -4.43 -16.39 -1.07
C GLU A 37 -4.12 -17.65 -1.88
N LYS A 38 -4.60 -17.73 -3.13
CA LYS A 38 -4.34 -18.87 -4.02
C LYS A 38 -2.85 -19.04 -4.35
N LYS A 39 -2.13 -17.94 -4.55
CA LYS A 39 -0.67 -17.98 -4.78
C LYS A 39 0.08 -18.43 -3.53
N ASN A 40 -0.42 -18.04 -2.35
CA ASN A 40 0.12 -18.43 -1.05
C ASN A 40 1.62 -18.11 -0.90
N ARG A 41 2.04 -16.93 -1.37
CA ARG A 41 3.44 -16.47 -1.35
C ARG A 41 3.62 -15.36 -0.33
N PHE A 42 4.12 -15.71 0.84
CA PHE A 42 4.23 -14.83 2.01
C PHE A 42 5.26 -13.71 1.82
N TYR A 43 6.22 -13.93 0.92
CA TYR A 43 7.24 -12.94 0.55
C TYR A 43 6.74 -11.92 -0.50
N GLU A 44 5.60 -12.16 -1.15
CA GLU A 44 4.97 -11.17 -2.02
C GLU A 44 4.23 -10.14 -1.16
N MET A 45 4.42 -8.86 -1.45
CA MET A 45 3.79 -7.76 -0.74
C MET A 45 3.21 -6.74 -1.72
N SER A 46 2.23 -5.97 -1.26
CA SER A 46 1.55 -4.98 -2.08
C SER A 46 1.57 -3.61 -1.43
N SER A 47 1.77 -2.58 -2.26
CA SER A 47 1.66 -1.17 -1.86
C SER A 47 0.36 -0.57 -2.37
N PHE A 48 -0.33 0.18 -1.53
CA PHE A 48 -1.61 0.83 -1.78
C PHE A 48 -1.50 2.31 -1.42
N ASP A 49 -2.04 3.21 -2.25
CA ASP A 49 -2.31 4.56 -1.75
C ASP A 49 -3.48 4.53 -0.76
N GLU A 50 -3.63 5.60 0.04
CA GLU A 50 -4.68 5.67 1.05
C GLU A 50 -6.10 5.55 0.44
N LYS A 51 -6.31 5.95 -0.82
CA LYS A 51 -7.64 5.87 -1.47
C LYS A 51 -7.97 4.42 -1.77
N GLN A 52 -7.05 3.70 -2.41
CA GLN A 52 -7.19 2.28 -2.73
C GLN A 52 -7.34 1.44 -1.45
N ALA A 53 -6.49 1.68 -0.44
CA ALA A 53 -6.58 0.99 0.84
C ALA A 53 -7.90 1.27 1.56
N THR A 54 -8.41 2.51 1.48
CA THR A 54 -9.72 2.87 2.04
C THR A 54 -10.86 2.15 1.33
N THR A 55 -10.81 2.01 0.00
CA THR A 55 -11.80 1.23 -0.76
C THR A 55 -11.78 -0.23 -0.35
N LEU A 56 -10.61 -0.86 -0.27
CA LEU A 56 -10.46 -2.25 0.18
C LEU A 56 -11.00 -2.44 1.61
N LEU A 57 -10.73 -1.49 2.51
CA LEU A 57 -11.24 -1.52 3.87
C LEU A 57 -12.76 -1.39 3.95
N LYS A 58 -13.39 -0.60 3.07
CA LYS A 58 -14.85 -0.42 3.03
C LYS A 58 -15.56 -1.62 2.41
N GLU A 59 -15.00 -2.16 1.35
CA GLU A 59 -15.68 -3.19 0.54
C GLU A 59 -15.37 -4.60 1.01
N ARG A 60 -14.13 -4.87 1.44
CA ARG A 60 -13.61 -6.22 1.75
C ARG A 60 -12.75 -6.23 3.04
N PRO A 61 -13.25 -5.74 4.18
CA PRO A 61 -12.46 -5.56 5.40
C PRO A 61 -11.90 -6.88 5.98
N ILE A 62 -12.70 -7.94 5.96
CA ILE A 62 -12.32 -9.23 6.57
C ILE A 62 -11.20 -9.88 5.75
N GLU A 63 -11.30 -9.80 4.44
CA GLU A 63 -10.29 -10.30 3.51
C GLU A 63 -9.00 -9.51 3.61
N PHE A 64 -9.06 -8.19 3.82
CA PHE A 64 -7.87 -7.40 4.05
C PHE A 64 -7.16 -7.80 5.36
N VAL A 65 -7.92 -8.03 6.44
CA VAL A 65 -7.36 -8.58 7.69
C VAL A 65 -6.73 -9.96 7.46
N ASN A 66 -7.38 -10.84 6.71
CA ASN A 66 -6.84 -12.17 6.43
C ASN A 66 -5.58 -12.14 5.55
N TYR A 67 -5.54 -11.27 4.54
CA TYR A 67 -4.34 -11.01 3.73
C TYR A 67 -3.15 -10.60 4.61
N ASN A 68 -3.39 -9.67 5.54
CA ASN A 68 -2.36 -9.16 6.44
C ASN A 68 -1.86 -10.17 7.50
N LYS A 69 -2.48 -11.35 7.62
CA LYS A 69 -1.94 -12.45 8.46
C LYS A 69 -0.76 -13.18 7.81
N HIS A 70 -0.66 -13.11 6.48
CA HIS A 70 0.29 -13.92 5.70
C HIS A 70 1.21 -13.08 4.82
N GLN A 71 0.80 -11.87 4.43
CA GLN A 71 1.54 -10.98 3.56
C GLN A 71 1.64 -9.56 4.15
N LEU A 72 2.59 -8.78 3.65
CA LEU A 72 2.76 -7.38 4.06
C LEU A 72 1.94 -6.46 3.15
N SER A 73 1.27 -5.47 3.75
CA SER A 73 0.69 -4.33 3.04
C SER A 73 1.40 -3.04 3.43
N ARG A 74 1.74 -2.24 2.42
CA ARG A 74 2.22 -0.88 2.59
C ARG A 74 1.14 0.11 2.18
N VAL A 75 0.79 1.05 3.07
CA VAL A 75 -0.15 2.13 2.77
C VAL A 75 0.61 3.46 2.76
N TYR A 76 0.38 4.31 1.77
CA TYR A 76 1.05 5.61 1.67
C TYR A 76 0.08 6.75 1.30
N PRO A 77 0.41 8.02 1.60
CA PRO A 77 -0.49 9.16 1.39
C PRO A 77 -0.82 9.36 -0.10
N ALA A 78 -2.04 9.75 -0.43
CA ALA A 78 -2.40 10.03 -1.82
C ALA A 78 -1.63 11.25 -2.34
N GLY A 79 -1.37 11.26 -3.65
CA GLY A 79 -0.69 12.37 -4.32
C GLY A 79 -1.42 13.72 -4.22
N THR A 80 -2.70 13.73 -3.84
CA THR A 80 -3.49 14.96 -3.62
C THR A 80 -3.09 15.70 -2.34
N ARG A 81 -2.31 15.09 -1.44
CA ARG A 81 -1.79 15.74 -0.22
C ARG A 81 -0.51 16.52 -0.51
N PHE A 82 -0.64 17.56 -1.32
CA PHE A 82 0.49 18.40 -1.74
C PHE A 82 1.18 19.13 -0.58
N ASP A 83 0.48 19.31 0.53
CA ASP A 83 0.97 19.92 1.77
C ASP A 83 1.72 18.94 2.69
N SER A 84 1.93 17.70 2.24
CA SER A 84 2.50 16.63 3.07
C SER A 84 1.70 16.30 4.34
N SER A 85 0.40 16.60 4.39
CA SER A 85 -0.47 16.15 5.49
C SER A 85 -0.50 14.62 5.59
N ASN A 86 -0.79 14.10 6.79
CA ASN A 86 -0.96 12.68 7.03
C ASN A 86 -2.44 12.27 7.11
N PHE A 87 -2.70 10.99 6.84
CA PHE A 87 -3.95 10.33 7.19
C PHE A 87 -3.82 9.70 8.58
N MET A 88 -4.96 9.38 9.22
CA MET A 88 -4.94 8.69 10.51
C MET A 88 -4.47 7.23 10.35
N PRO A 89 -3.31 6.83 10.91
CA PRO A 89 -2.72 5.52 10.66
C PRO A 89 -3.53 4.37 11.29
N GLN A 90 -4.21 4.65 12.41
CA GLN A 90 -5.05 3.67 13.13
C GLN A 90 -6.10 3.00 12.22
N VAL A 91 -6.63 3.72 11.24
CA VAL A 91 -7.62 3.19 10.30
C VAL A 91 -7.10 1.95 9.58
N PHE A 92 -5.82 1.95 9.19
CA PHE A 92 -5.18 0.84 8.48
C PHE A 92 -4.57 -0.20 9.43
N TRP A 93 -4.10 0.21 10.62
CA TRP A 93 -3.71 -0.73 11.66
C TRP A 93 -4.87 -1.62 12.11
N ASN A 94 -6.10 -1.10 12.15
CA ASN A 94 -7.30 -1.89 12.45
C ASN A 94 -7.54 -3.02 11.43
N ALA A 95 -7.00 -2.90 10.21
CA ALA A 95 -7.04 -3.94 9.19
C ALA A 95 -5.79 -4.85 9.19
N GLY A 96 -4.86 -4.63 10.13
CA GLY A 96 -3.60 -5.37 10.22
C GLY A 96 -2.50 -4.88 9.27
N CYS A 97 -2.64 -3.72 8.62
CA CYS A 97 -1.61 -3.20 7.73
C CYS A 97 -0.34 -2.87 8.52
N GLN A 98 0.80 -3.39 8.09
CA GLN A 98 2.05 -3.34 8.86
C GLN A 98 2.92 -2.14 8.48
N LEU A 99 2.96 -1.76 7.19
CA LEU A 99 3.80 -0.68 6.67
C LEU A 99 2.96 0.56 6.35
N VAL A 100 2.42 1.19 7.38
CA VAL A 100 1.59 2.42 7.25
C VAL A 100 2.51 3.65 7.21
N ALA A 101 2.89 4.08 6.01
CA ALA A 101 3.86 5.13 5.79
C ALA A 101 3.24 6.52 5.96
N LEU A 102 3.89 7.36 6.76
CA LEU A 102 3.52 8.74 7.02
C LEU A 102 4.65 9.70 6.59
N ASN A 103 4.31 10.96 6.40
CA ASN A 103 5.20 12.08 6.12
C ASN A 103 5.81 12.62 7.43
N TYR A 104 7.01 12.16 7.78
CA TYR A 104 7.70 12.51 9.03
C TYR A 104 8.05 14.00 9.16
N GLN A 105 8.11 14.73 8.05
CA GLN A 105 8.32 16.18 8.03
C GLN A 105 7.12 16.98 8.56
N THR A 106 5.95 16.35 8.71
CA THR A 106 4.70 16.98 9.17
C THR A 106 4.31 16.39 10.53
N LEU A 107 4.48 17.16 11.60
CA LEU A 107 4.15 16.75 12.98
C LEU A 107 2.66 16.99 13.31
N ASP A 108 1.75 16.54 12.44
CA ASP A 108 0.30 16.61 12.69
C ASP A 108 -0.17 15.52 13.67
N LEU A 109 -1.47 15.50 13.98
CA LEU A 109 -2.05 14.55 14.93
C LEU A 109 -1.73 13.09 14.58
N ALA A 110 -1.73 12.75 13.30
CA ALA A 110 -1.47 11.39 12.85
C ALA A 110 -0.02 10.95 13.08
N MET A 111 0.94 11.88 13.00
CA MET A 111 2.35 11.62 13.33
C MET A 111 2.61 11.55 14.84
N GLN A 112 1.83 12.28 15.64
CA GLN A 112 1.97 12.33 17.10
C GLN A 112 1.38 11.10 17.80
N LEU A 113 0.46 10.39 17.15
CA LEU A 113 -0.19 9.17 17.64
C LEU A 113 0.73 7.95 17.56
#